data_AF-A0A535FA14-F1
#
_entry.id   AF-A0A535FA14-F1
#
_cell.length_a   1.000
_cell.length_b   1.000
_cell.length_c   1.000
_cell.angle_alpha   90.00
_cell.angle_beta   90.00
_cell.angle_gamma   90.00
#
_symmetry.space_group_name_H-M   'P 1'
#
loop_
_entity.id
_entity.type
_entity.pdbx_description
1 polymer ?
#
loop_
_entity_poly.entity_id
_entity_poly.type
_entity_poly.pdbx_seq_one_letter_code
_entity_poly.pdbx_strand_id
1 'polypeptide(L)' 'MAAMHNIFLIGLPGSGKSTIGRILAQQLNKPFFDIDVLIERECGEHISTIFEHYGEQYFRSCESRLLAQVAQSEGNAVVA' A
#
# COMPACT_ATOMS: atom_id res chain seq x y z
N MET A 1 -11.35 20.87 -13.33
CA MET A 1 -10.96 20.20 -12.08
C MET A 1 -10.07 19.03 -12.44
N ALA A 2 -8.87 18.92 -11.86
CA ALA A 2 -8.03 17.73 -12.08
C ALA A 2 -8.76 16.52 -11.50
N ALA A 3 -8.83 15.43 -12.27
CA ALA A 3 -9.56 14.27 -11.84
C ALA A 3 -8.87 13.63 -10.63
N MET A 4 -9.63 13.45 -9.55
CA MET A 4 -9.17 12.79 -8.32
C MET A 4 -9.08 11.30 -8.61
N HIS A 5 -7.87 10.83 -8.90
CA HIS A 5 -7.57 9.41 -9.00
C HIS A 5 -6.46 8.99 -8.04
N ASN A 6 -6.57 7.72 -7.63
CA ASN A 6 -5.50 7.00 -6.98
C ASN A 6 -4.39 6.65 -7.98
N ILE A 7 -3.14 6.69 -7.53
CA ILE A 7 -1.97 6.27 -8.30
C ILE A 7 -1.37 5.07 -7.58
N PHE A 8 -1.43 3.89 -8.21
CA PHE A 8 -0.83 2.67 -7.68
C PHE A 8 0.53 2.43 -8.32
N LEU A 9 1.56 2.28 -7.49
CA LEU A 9 2.91 1.95 -7.91
C LEU A 9 3.10 0.44 -7.84
N ILE A 10 3.44 -0.18 -8.97
CA ILE A 10 3.75 -1.62 -9.04
C ILE A 10 5.23 -1.85 -9.33
N GLY A 11 5.75 -3.00 -8.91
CA GLY A 11 7.15 -3.36 -9.08
C GLY A 11 7.63 -4.36 -8.03
N LEU A 12 8.78 -4.98 -8.30
CA LEU A 12 9.38 -5.98 -7.42
C LEU A 12 9.72 -5.39 -6.02
N PRO A 13 9.82 -6.23 -4.97
CA PRO A 13 10.40 -5.81 -3.70
C PRO A 13 11.78 -5.16 -3.91
N GLY A 14 12.05 -4.06 -3.21
CA GLY A 14 13.31 -3.32 -3.35
C GLY A 14 13.41 -2.40 -4.58
N SER A 15 12.42 -2.37 -5.49
CA SER A 15 12.45 -1.48 -6.67
C SER A 15 12.26 0.02 -6.36
N GLY A 16 12.14 0.39 -5.09
CA GLY A 16 12.03 1.78 -4.64
C GLY A 16 10.61 2.36 -4.60
N LYS A 17 9.55 1.53 -4.71
CA LYS A 17 8.14 1.98 -4.73
C LYS A 17 7.79 2.93 -3.58
N SER A 18 8.10 2.56 -2.33
CA SER A 18 7.80 3.40 -1.17
C SER A 18 8.58 4.71 -1.16
N THR A 19 9.81 4.71 -1.70
CA THR A 19 10.64 5.91 -1.79
C THR A 19 10.07 6.87 -2.84
N ILE A 20 9.82 6.39 -4.05
CA ILE A 20 9.26 7.19 -5.14
C ILE A 20 7.83 7.61 -4.84
N GLY A 21 7.02 6.73 -4.24
CA GLY A 21 5.64 7.02 -3.87
C GLY A 21 5.51 8.15 -2.87
N ARG A 22 6.39 8.20 -1.86
CA ARG A 22 6.41 9.30 -0.90
C ARG A 22 6.77 10.63 -1.56
N ILE A 23 7.79 10.63 -2.43
CA ILE A 23 8.21 11.83 -3.18
C ILE A 23 7.08 12.31 -4.10
N LEU A 24 6.46 11.39 -4.84
CA LEU A 24 5.36 11.68 -5.76
C LEU A 24 4.14 12.24 -5.01
N ALA A 25 3.78 11.62 -3.89
CA ALA A 25 2.67 12.08 -3.05
C ALA A 25 2.89 13.51 -2.55
N GLN A 26 4.10 13.82 -2.08
CA GLN A 26 4.47 15.18 -1.66
C GLN A 26 4.38 16.18 -2.81
N GLN A 27 4.90 15.84 -4.00
CA GLN A 27 4.85 16.71 -5.17
C GLN A 27 3.42 16.98 -5.67
N LEU A 28 2.53 15.99 -5.53
CA LEU A 28 1.13 16.09 -5.95
C LEU A 28 0.20 16.59 -4.85
N ASN A 29 0.72 16.86 -3.65
CA ASN A 29 -0.06 17.18 -2.45
C ASN A 29 -1.18 16.14 -2.19
N LYS A 30 -0.81 14.85 -2.25
CA LYS A 30 -1.70 13.70 -2.01
C LYS A 30 -1.25 12.93 -0.77
N PRO A 31 -2.18 12.28 -0.04
CA PRO A 31 -1.82 11.24 0.91
C PRO A 31 -1.02 10.11 0.24
N PHE A 32 -0.14 9.51 1.03
CA PHE A 32 0.65 8.34 0.67
C PHE A 32 0.27 7.15 1.55
N PHE A 33 0.01 6.01 0.93
CA PHE A 33 -0.20 4.73 1.61
C PHE A 33 0.85 3.73 1.14
N ASP A 34 1.40 3.00 2.10
CA ASP A 34 2.26 1.85 1.86
C ASP A 34 1.48 0.63 2.36
N ILE A 35 1.12 -0.28 1.45
CA ILE A 35 0.22 -1.40 1.77
C ILE A 35 0.87 -2.35 2.77
N ASP A 36 2.18 -2.58 2.67
CA ASP A 36 2.93 -3.41 3.60
C ASP A 36 2.83 -2.86 5.02
N VAL A 37 2.98 -1.54 5.19
CA VAL A 37 2.83 -0.86 6.49
C VAL A 37 1.39 -0.95 7.02
N LEU A 38 0.39 -0.89 6.15
CA LEU A 38 -1.01 -1.05 6.56
C LEU A 38 -1.30 -2.48 7.02
N ILE A 39 -0.75 -3.48 6.35
CA ILE A 39 -0.85 -4.89 6.77
C ILE A 39 -0.23 -5.06 8.17
N GLU A 40 0.99 -4.58 8.40
CA GLU A 40 1.66 -4.72 9.71
C GLU A 40 0.85 -4.05 10.83
N ARG A 41 0.28 -2.86 10.56
CA ARG A 41 -0.55 -2.14 11.53
C ARG A 41 -1.84 -2.88 11.86
N GLU A 42 -2.48 -3.49 10.88
CA GLU A 42 -3.74 -4.20 11.06
C GLU A 42 -3.55 -5.56 11.75
N CYS A 43 -2.49 -6.29 11.38
CA CYS A 43 -2.14 -7.56 11.99
C CYS A 43 -1.45 -7.42 13.36
N GLY A 44 -0.83 -6.27 13.64
CA GLY A 44 -0.07 -6.04 14.86
C GLY A 44 1.28 -6.78 14.91
N GLU A 45 1.74 -7.28 13.76
CA GLU A 45 2.95 -8.09 13.62
C GLU A 45 3.73 -7.67 12.36
N HIS A 46 5.03 -7.97 12.33
CA HIS A 46 5.85 -7.74 11.13
C HIS A 46 5.48 -8.69 10.00
N ILE A 47 5.67 -8.27 8.74
CA ILE A 47 5.42 -9.12 7.57
C ILE A 47 6.16 -10.46 7.67
N SER A 48 7.41 -10.47 8.12
CA SER A 48 8.17 -11.71 8.32
C SER A 48 7.44 -12.68 9.26
N THR A 49 6.91 -12.18 10.38
CA THR A 49 6.13 -12.97 11.35
C THR A 49 4.82 -13.45 10.75
N ILE A 50 4.15 -12.62 9.94
CA ILE A 50 2.92 -13.00 9.26
C ILE A 50 3.17 -14.17 8.30
N PHE A 51 4.25 -14.11 7.51
CA PHE A 51 4.63 -15.20 6.61
C PHE A 51 5.01 -16.47 7.38
N GLU A 52 5.74 -16.36 8.49
CA GLU A 52 6.14 -17.49 9.32
C GLU A 52 4.95 -18.20 9.98
N HIS A 53 3.98 -17.46 10.51
CA HIS A 53 2.84 -18.02 11.26
C HIS A 53 1.65 -18.40 10.37
N TYR A 54 1.35 -17.62 9.34
CA TYR A 54 0.12 -17.74 8.56
C TYR A 54 0.35 -18.06 7.08
N GLY A 55 1.60 -17.93 6.59
CA GLY A 55 1.98 -18.23 5.22
C GLY A 55 1.57 -17.15 4.20
N GLU A 56 2.06 -17.31 2.98
CA GLU A 56 1.86 -16.33 1.90
C GLU A 56 0.38 -16.13 1.57
N GLN A 57 -0.43 -17.19 1.56
CA GLN A 57 -1.85 -17.09 1.20
C GLN A 57 -2.61 -16.11 2.11
N TYR A 58 -2.32 -16.13 3.41
CA TYR A 58 -2.92 -15.20 4.35
C TYR A 58 -2.46 -13.77 4.06
N PHE A 59 -1.15 -13.56 3.89
CA PHE A 59 -0.60 -12.25 3.53
C PHE A 59 -1.27 -11.67 2.27
N ARG A 60 -1.38 -12.47 1.19
CA ARG A 60 -2.03 -12.04 -0.07
C ARG A 60 -3.51 -11.71 0.11
N SER A 61 -4.19 -12.39 1.04
CA SER A 61 -5.59 -12.08 1.36
C SER A 61 -5.74 -10.72 2.07
N CYS A 62 -4.83 -10.40 3.00
CA CYS A 62 -4.78 -9.09 3.65
C CYS A 62 -4.43 -7.99 2.65
N GLU A 63 -3.40 -8.19 1.83
CA GLU A 63 -2.97 -7.29 0.76
C GLU A 63 -4.14 -6.95 -0.19
N SER A 64 -4.82 -7.97 -0.71
CA SER A 64 -5.95 -7.80 -1.62
C SER A 64 -7.10 -7.02 -0.97
N ARG A 65 -7.41 -7.32 0.29
CA ARG A 65 -8.49 -6.63 1.02
C ARG A 65 -8.15 -5.16 1.27
N LEU A 66 -6.93 -4.86 1.72
CA LEU A 66 -6.50 -3.48 1.99
C LEU A 66 -6.40 -2.66 0.70
N LEU A 67 -5.88 -3.24 -0.39
CA LEU A 67 -5.89 -2.59 -1.71
C LEU A 67 -7.32 -2.23 -2.15
N ALA A 68 -8.28 -3.15 -1.97
CA ALA A 68 -9.67 -2.90 -2.30
C ALA A 68 -10.29 -1.77 -1.43
N GLN A 69 -9.95 -1.73 -0.14
CA GLN A 69 -10.39 -0.66 0.76
C GLN A 69 -9.82 0.70 0.35
N VAL A 70 -8.52 0.78 0.05
CA VAL A 70 -7.87 2.02 -0.40
C VAL A 70 -8.42 2.46 -1.75
N ALA A 71 -8.67 1.53 -2.67
CA ALA A 71 -9.26 1.82 -3.97
C ALA A 71 -10.67 2.43 -3.87
N GLN A 72 -11.44 2.10 -2.83
CA GLN A 72 -12.78 2.62 -2.56
C GLN A 72 -12.80 3.94 -1.78
N SER A 73 -11.67 4.36 -1.18
CA SER A 73 -11.56 5.68 -0.56
C SER A 73 -11.69 6.79 -1.61
N GLU A 74 -11.86 8.06 -1.20
CA GLU A 74 -12.23 9.23 -2.05
C GLU A 74 -11.27 9.61 -3.22
N GLY A 75 -10.44 8.68 -3.70
CA GLY A 75 -9.83 8.74 -5.02
C GLY A 75 -8.68 9.74 -5.10
N ASN A 76 -7.91 9.94 -4.04
CA ASN A 76 -6.89 10.99 -4.04
C ASN A 76 -5.58 10.58 -3.38
N ALA A 77 -5.11 9.35 -3.55
CA ALA A 77 -3.88 8.88 -2.91
C ALA A 77 -2.81 8.35 -3.87
N VAL A 78 -1.56 8.37 -3.43
CA VAL A 78 -0.49 7.54 -4.00
C VAL A 78 -0.33 6.30 -3.11
N VAL A 79 -0.33 5.13 -3.73
CA VAL A 79 -0.30 3.83 -3.06
C VAL A 79 0.91 3.05 -3.56
N ALA A 80 1.73 2.54 -2.65
CA ALA A 80 2.90 1.70 -2.92
C ALA A 80 2.78 0.32 -2.28
#